data_AF-A0A3L6QDV9-F1
#
_entry.id   AF-A0A3L6QDV9-F1
#
_cell.length_a   1.000
_cell.length_b   1.000
_cell.length_c   1.000
_cell.angle_alpha   90.00
_cell.angle_beta   90.00
_cell.angle_gamma   90.00
#
_symmetry.space_group_name_H-M   'P 1'
#
loop_
_entity.id
_entity.type
_entity.pdbx_description
1 polymer ?
#
loop_
_entity_poly.entity_id
_entity_poly.type
_entity_poly.pdbx_seq_one_letter_code
_entity_poly.pdbx_strand_id
1 'polypeptide(L)'
;MQGILRPLRALFARQLVAWAEPPPPPVGARTRWLHVGGGGREPEEDEVVPYADVPRPGRRWERKPYVTPMKVLIRRAKEERQARRENPCRVLEHPPDNGLLVPHLVVVARRVHAARERLLDGLTRLVEGEDAIPVKRCRFCPEVHVGRVGHEIRTCEGRDSGARNSLHVWRPGTVRDVVGFPYCYHLFDRVGKPRVVHKEKYDVPRLPAILELCIQAGVDVERYPAKRRTRPVYSIEGRIADFEPDEAGNSEPGALPEPPACSPLPSPAAPTSICSASPDASNEQKEEEVTVPELASRTLQSWIDMRSGAARLMKKYSVHTCGYCPEVQVGPKGHKVRMCRATKHQQRDGQHAWQEATVDDLVWPSYVWHVADPGDGSPLANELKRYYGKAPAVVELCVQAGAPVPAAYQSMMRLDVVPPARDEYDLVA
;
A
#
# COMPACT_ATOMS: atom_id res chain seq x y z
N MET A 1 18.94 23.66 -72.56
CA MET A 1 20.02 24.46 -73.17
C MET A 1 19.93 25.86 -72.61
N GLN A 2 21.05 26.34 -72.06
CA GLN A 2 21.51 27.74 -72.00
C GLN A 2 20.59 28.78 -71.28
N GLY A 3 21.07 29.65 -70.41
CA GLY A 3 22.44 30.06 -70.19
C GLY A 3 22.65 30.88 -68.91
N ILE A 4 23.91 30.82 -68.52
CA ILE A 4 24.68 31.64 -67.60
C ILE A 4 24.64 33.11 -68.06
N LEU A 5 24.58 34.09 -67.13
CA LEU A 5 25.56 35.20 -67.04
C LEU A 5 25.32 36.08 -65.78
N ARG A 6 26.32 36.06 -64.89
CA ARG A 6 26.72 37.13 -63.95
C ARG A 6 27.40 38.28 -64.75
N PRO A 7 27.97 39.36 -64.14
CA PRO A 7 27.68 40.12 -62.91
C PRO A 7 27.68 41.66 -63.17
N LEU A 8 27.38 42.48 -62.15
CA LEU A 8 27.96 43.83 -62.07
C LEU A 8 28.34 44.15 -60.62
N ARG A 9 29.63 44.49 -60.48
CA ARG A 9 30.32 44.92 -59.26
C ARG A 9 29.94 46.37 -58.95
N ALA A 10 29.78 46.68 -57.66
CA ALA A 10 30.16 47.98 -57.13
C ALA A 10 30.91 47.77 -55.80
N LEU A 11 32.15 48.26 -55.83
CA LEU A 11 33.13 48.48 -54.78
C LEU A 11 32.59 49.55 -53.79
N PHE A 12 33.06 49.83 -52.57
CA PHE A 12 34.10 49.42 -51.62
C PHE A 12 33.75 50.21 -50.33
N ALA A 13 33.90 49.66 -49.13
CA ALA A 13 34.54 50.33 -47.98
C ALA A 13 34.51 49.43 -46.74
N ARG A 14 35.71 49.17 -46.23
CA ARG A 14 36.00 48.38 -45.03
C ARG A 14 35.73 49.22 -43.78
N GLN A 15 35.03 48.65 -42.81
CA GLN A 15 35.26 49.00 -41.41
C GLN A 15 35.18 47.73 -40.55
N LEU A 16 36.34 47.37 -40.00
CA LEU A 16 36.53 46.28 -39.06
C LEU A 16 35.92 46.69 -37.71
N VAL A 17 34.91 45.95 -37.25
CA VAL A 17 34.50 45.96 -35.84
C VAL A 17 34.48 44.50 -35.37
N ALA A 18 35.38 44.22 -34.44
CA ALA A 18 35.54 42.94 -33.78
C ALA A 18 34.30 42.63 -32.93
N TRP A 19 33.72 41.45 -33.12
CA TRP A 19 32.67 40.92 -32.26
C TRP A 19 33.35 40.23 -31.08
N ALA A 20 33.29 40.89 -29.91
CA ALA A 20 33.80 40.37 -28.65
C ALA A 20 32.87 39.28 -28.09
N GLU A 21 33.49 38.23 -27.54
CA GLU A 21 32.84 37.14 -26.82
C GLU A 21 32.14 37.64 -25.53
N PRO A 22 31.03 36.99 -25.10
CA PRO A 22 30.36 37.32 -23.85
C PRO A 22 31.22 36.96 -22.63
N PRO A 23 31.19 37.76 -21.55
CA PRO A 23 32.02 37.52 -20.37
C PRO A 23 31.57 36.31 -19.54
N PRO A 24 32.50 35.65 -18.81
CA PRO A 24 32.19 34.52 -17.93
C PRO A 24 31.41 34.96 -16.68
N PRO A 25 30.67 34.03 -16.03
CA PRO A 25 29.87 34.33 -14.85
C PRO A 25 30.75 34.69 -13.64
N PRO A 26 30.22 35.51 -12.70
CA PRO A 26 30.99 35.99 -11.56
C PRO A 26 31.32 34.87 -10.56
N VAL A 27 32.61 34.74 -10.26
CA VAL A 27 33.14 33.95 -9.14
C VAL A 27 32.85 34.72 -7.85
N GLY A 28 31.71 34.44 -7.23
CA GLY A 28 31.36 34.90 -5.90
C GLY A 28 31.83 33.90 -4.86
N ALA A 29 32.97 34.16 -4.24
CA ALA A 29 33.41 33.47 -3.03
C ALA A 29 32.37 33.64 -1.91
N ARG A 30 31.68 32.57 -1.55
CA ARG A 30 31.03 32.44 -0.25
C ARG A 30 31.62 31.24 0.48
N THR A 31 32.35 31.61 1.52
CA THR A 31 32.95 30.83 2.58
C THR A 31 32.14 29.57 2.90
N ARG A 32 32.76 28.44 2.60
CA ARG A 32 32.44 27.12 3.12
C ARG A 32 32.72 27.14 4.62
N TRP A 33 31.69 27.29 5.45
CA TRP A 33 31.81 26.95 6.87
C TRP A 33 31.95 25.43 6.98
N LEU A 34 33.20 24.98 6.90
CA LEU A 34 33.62 23.69 7.43
C LEU A 34 33.60 23.81 8.96
N HIS A 35 32.54 23.35 9.60
CA HIS A 35 32.68 22.90 10.98
C HIS A 35 33.39 21.53 10.96
N VAL A 36 34.71 21.58 10.88
CA VAL A 36 35.58 20.57 11.50
C VAL A 36 35.99 21.18 12.83
N GLY A 37 35.21 20.92 13.87
CA GLY A 37 35.59 21.11 15.25
C GLY A 37 35.65 19.74 15.90
N GLY A 38 36.83 19.11 15.86
CA GLY A 38 37.14 18.02 16.76
C GLY A 38 37.27 18.59 18.16
N GLY A 39 36.22 18.42 18.95
CA GLY A 39 36.26 18.48 20.41
C GLY A 39 35.64 17.19 20.89
N GLY A 40 36.42 16.36 21.58
CA GLY A 40 35.91 15.14 22.21
C GLY A 40 34.81 15.53 23.18
N ARG A 41 33.57 15.32 22.74
CA ARG A 41 32.41 15.23 23.61
C ARG A 41 32.17 13.74 23.73
N GLU A 42 32.24 13.25 24.96
CA GLU A 42 31.73 11.92 25.32
C GLU A 42 30.35 11.74 24.67
N PRO A 43 29.98 10.52 24.24
CA PRO A 43 28.66 10.30 23.65
C PRO A 43 27.62 10.79 24.66
N GLU A 44 27.02 11.94 24.36
CA GLU A 44 25.81 12.39 25.04
C GLU A 44 24.85 11.21 24.96
N GLU A 45 24.40 10.81 26.15
CA GLU A 45 23.45 9.76 26.44
C GLU A 45 22.44 9.63 25.30
N ASP A 46 22.22 8.41 24.81
CA ASP A 46 21.27 8.08 23.75
C ASP A 46 19.97 8.89 23.93
N GLU A 47 19.85 10.04 23.25
CA GLU A 47 18.62 10.82 23.27
C GLU A 47 17.54 9.91 22.72
N VAL A 48 16.67 9.41 23.61
CA VAL A 48 15.57 8.51 23.25
C VAL A 48 14.66 9.28 22.31
N VAL A 49 14.86 9.07 21.01
CA VAL A 49 14.11 9.77 19.97
C VAL A 49 12.62 9.44 20.18
N PRO A 50 11.76 10.43 20.52
CA PRO A 50 10.36 10.15 20.73
C PRO A 50 9.74 9.54 19.47
N TYR A 51 8.88 8.53 19.64
CA TYR A 51 8.21 7.82 18.54
C TYR A 51 9.17 7.05 17.62
N ALA A 52 10.28 6.53 18.12
CA ALA A 52 11.20 5.69 17.34
C ALA A 52 10.54 4.39 16.82
N ASP A 53 9.56 3.88 17.56
CA ASP A 53 8.78 2.67 17.24
C ASP A 53 7.59 2.94 16.31
N VAL A 54 7.20 4.20 16.11
CA VAL A 54 6.17 4.61 15.16
C VAL A 54 6.79 4.74 13.75
N PRO A 55 6.34 3.96 12.76
CA PRO A 55 6.83 4.11 11.40
C PRO A 55 6.58 5.52 10.86
N ARG A 56 7.66 6.19 10.43
CA ARG A 56 7.58 7.53 9.85
C ARG A 56 7.36 7.41 8.34
N PRO A 57 6.26 7.94 7.80
CA PRO A 57 6.09 8.02 6.35
C PRO A 57 7.24 8.82 5.74
N GLY A 58 7.96 8.21 4.78
CA GLY A 58 8.98 8.93 4.02
C GLY A 58 8.35 10.07 3.22
N ARG A 59 9.16 11.07 2.84
CA ARG A 59 8.65 12.18 2.05
C ARG A 59 8.17 11.68 0.69
N ARG A 60 7.19 12.36 0.09
CA ARG A 60 6.60 11.94 -1.21
C ARG A 60 7.61 11.75 -2.34
N TRP A 61 8.74 12.46 -2.31
CA TRP A 61 9.82 12.36 -3.29
C TRP A 61 10.93 11.38 -2.92
N GLU A 62 10.97 10.95 -1.67
CA GLU A 62 11.92 9.96 -1.20
C GLU A 62 11.44 8.57 -1.61
N ARG A 63 12.41 7.70 -1.90
CA ARG A 63 12.11 6.32 -2.20
C ARG A 63 11.88 5.59 -0.87
N LYS A 64 10.86 4.72 -0.83
CA LYS A 64 10.71 3.71 0.24
C LYS A 64 12.03 2.94 0.41
N PRO A 65 12.52 2.72 1.64
CA PRO A 65 13.69 1.91 1.89
C PRO A 65 13.56 0.51 1.25
N TYR A 66 14.68 -0.05 0.79
CA TYR A 66 14.69 -1.44 0.32
C TYR A 66 14.69 -2.38 1.53
N VAL A 67 13.80 -3.37 1.51
CA VAL A 67 13.77 -4.45 2.53
C VAL A 67 15.07 -5.25 2.50
N THR A 68 15.46 -5.72 1.31
CA THR A 68 16.75 -6.37 1.09
C THR A 68 17.77 -5.37 0.56
N PRO A 69 18.98 -5.26 1.15
CA PRO A 69 20.03 -4.37 0.66
C PRO A 69 20.36 -4.59 -0.83
N MET A 70 20.56 -3.49 -1.56
CA MET A 70 20.79 -3.52 -3.02
C MET A 70 21.94 -4.46 -3.44
N LYS A 71 23.03 -4.51 -2.66
CA LYS A 71 24.17 -5.40 -2.94
C LYS A 71 23.77 -6.89 -2.95
N VAL A 72 22.87 -7.28 -2.05
CA VAL A 72 22.35 -8.66 -1.97
C VAL A 72 21.45 -8.96 -3.16
N LEU A 73 20.59 -8.02 -3.55
CA LEU A 73 19.74 -8.16 -4.74
C LEU A 73 20.56 -8.31 -6.02
N ILE A 74 21.61 -7.50 -6.19
CA ILE A 74 22.54 -7.59 -7.32
C ILE A 74 23.24 -8.95 -7.34
N ARG A 75 23.70 -9.44 -6.19
CA ARG A 75 24.35 -10.76 -6.07
C ARG A 75 23.39 -11.89 -6.51
N ARG A 76 22.17 -11.93 -5.94
CA ARG A 76 21.14 -12.91 -6.31
C ARG A 76 20.82 -12.89 -7.81
N ALA A 77 20.73 -11.71 -8.41
CA ALA A 77 20.47 -11.56 -9.84
C ALA A 77 21.61 -12.09 -10.72
N LYS A 78 22.87 -11.96 -10.27
CA LYS A 78 24.04 -12.52 -10.98
C LYS A 78 24.08 -14.05 -10.88
N GLU A 79 23.85 -14.59 -9.68
CA GLU A 79 23.75 -16.04 -9.43
C GLU A 79 22.66 -16.67 -10.29
N GLU A 80 21.46 -16.07 -10.31
CA GLU A 80 20.35 -16.54 -11.14
C GLU A 80 20.65 -16.47 -12.64
N ARG A 81 21.36 -15.42 -13.10
CA ARG A 81 21.80 -15.33 -14.50
C ARG A 81 22.82 -16.43 -14.85
N GLN A 82 23.74 -16.73 -13.94
CA GLN A 82 24.72 -17.79 -14.12
C GLN A 82 24.06 -19.16 -14.17
N ALA A 83 23.17 -19.45 -13.21
CA ALA A 83 22.42 -20.71 -13.16
C ALA A 83 21.60 -20.97 -14.43
N ARG A 84 21.00 -19.91 -15.01
CA ARG A 84 20.30 -20.01 -16.31
C ARG A 84 21.21 -20.28 -17.50
N ARG A 85 22.48 -19.83 -17.44
CA ARG A 85 23.47 -20.08 -18.48
C ARG A 85 23.98 -21.52 -18.41
N GLU A 86 24.21 -22.01 -17.21
CA GLU A 86 24.70 -23.37 -16.95
C GLU A 86 23.63 -24.44 -17.21
N ASN A 87 22.37 -24.13 -16.88
CA ASN A 87 21.25 -25.03 -17.12
C ASN A 87 20.09 -24.30 -17.83
N PRO A 88 20.14 -24.16 -19.18
CA PRO A 88 19.13 -23.45 -19.95
C PRO A 88 17.73 -24.07 -19.89
N CYS A 89 17.64 -25.38 -19.72
CA CYS A 89 16.41 -26.16 -19.64
C CYS A 89 16.30 -26.80 -18.26
N ARG A 90 15.70 -26.09 -17.31
CA ARG A 90 15.58 -26.57 -15.92
C ARG A 90 14.12 -26.67 -15.48
N VAL A 91 13.81 -27.70 -14.71
CA VAL A 91 12.58 -27.77 -13.93
C VAL A 91 12.65 -26.71 -12.85
N LEU A 92 11.57 -25.96 -12.64
CA LEU A 92 11.46 -25.14 -11.44
C LEU A 92 11.15 -26.08 -10.27
N GLU A 93 12.11 -26.22 -9.35
CA GLU A 93 12.02 -27.26 -8.32
C GLU A 93 11.00 -26.92 -7.23
N HIS A 94 10.88 -25.64 -6.88
CA HIS A 94 10.18 -25.24 -5.66
C HIS A 94 8.86 -24.50 -5.94
N PRO A 95 7.77 -24.84 -5.23
CA PRO A 95 6.57 -24.03 -5.21
C PRO A 95 6.80 -22.72 -4.41
N PRO A 96 6.15 -21.61 -4.78
CA PRO A 96 5.12 -21.48 -5.82
C PRO A 96 5.63 -21.17 -7.24
N ASP A 97 6.95 -21.02 -7.41
CA ASP A 97 7.58 -20.59 -8.67
C ASP A 97 7.38 -21.62 -9.80
N ASN A 98 7.32 -22.90 -9.43
CA ASN A 98 7.02 -24.00 -10.35
C ASN A 98 5.53 -24.16 -10.71
N GLY A 99 4.68 -23.24 -10.23
CA GLY A 99 3.24 -23.23 -10.51
C GLY A 99 2.38 -24.06 -9.59
N LEU A 100 2.97 -24.93 -8.77
CA LEU A 100 2.25 -25.67 -7.75
C LEU A 100 1.90 -24.77 -6.55
N LEU A 101 0.88 -25.16 -5.80
CA LEU A 101 0.59 -24.55 -4.51
C LEU A 101 1.55 -25.06 -3.43
N VAL A 102 1.74 -24.27 -2.38
CA VAL A 102 2.46 -24.71 -1.18
C VAL A 102 1.42 -25.24 -0.18
N PRO A 103 1.27 -26.57 0.03
CA PRO A 103 0.08 -27.14 0.69
C PRO A 103 -0.19 -26.57 2.09
N HIS A 104 0.84 -26.45 2.92
CA HIS A 104 0.70 -25.91 4.28
C HIS A 104 0.34 -24.42 4.31
N LEU A 105 0.59 -23.67 3.23
CA LEU A 105 0.21 -22.26 3.12
C LEU A 105 -1.23 -22.06 2.65
N VAL A 106 -1.86 -23.06 2.05
CA VAL A 106 -3.29 -22.99 1.65
C VAL A 106 -4.17 -22.76 2.88
N VAL A 107 -3.91 -23.47 3.97
CA VAL A 107 -4.62 -23.29 5.25
C VAL A 107 -4.38 -21.89 5.81
N VAL A 108 -3.15 -21.38 5.71
CA VAL A 108 -2.81 -20.01 6.14
C VAL A 108 -3.59 -18.98 5.30
N ALA A 109 -3.64 -19.17 3.98
CA ALA A 109 -4.36 -18.29 3.07
C ALA A 109 -5.85 -18.23 3.37
N ARG A 110 -6.50 -19.38 3.63
CA ARG A 110 -7.90 -19.43 4.07
C ARG A 110 -8.13 -18.68 5.39
N ARG A 111 -7.22 -18.85 6.36
CA ARG A 111 -7.30 -18.12 7.64
C ARG A 111 -7.13 -16.61 7.45
N VAL A 112 -6.20 -16.17 6.61
CA VAL A 112 -6.00 -14.75 6.27
C VAL A 112 -7.23 -14.16 5.60
N HIS A 113 -7.81 -14.88 4.63
CA HIS A 113 -9.04 -14.46 3.96
C HIS A 113 -10.19 -14.28 4.95
N ALA A 114 -10.47 -15.29 5.77
CA ALA A 114 -11.55 -15.24 6.75
C ALA A 114 -11.30 -14.19 7.85
N ALA A 115 -10.04 -14.00 8.29
CA ALA A 115 -9.68 -12.96 9.24
C ALA A 115 -9.91 -11.55 8.66
N ARG A 116 -9.63 -11.36 7.37
CA ARG A 116 -9.94 -10.10 6.67
C ARG A 116 -11.44 -9.82 6.65
N GLU A 117 -12.27 -10.83 6.37
CA GLU A 117 -13.73 -10.66 6.34
C GLU A 117 -14.27 -10.31 7.73
N ARG A 118 -13.87 -11.05 8.77
CA ARG A 118 -14.23 -10.75 10.16
C ARG A 118 -13.74 -9.38 10.64
N LEU A 119 -12.55 -8.96 10.22
CA LEU A 119 -12.04 -7.64 10.51
C LEU A 119 -12.94 -6.55 9.90
N LEU A 120 -13.28 -6.68 8.61
CA LEU A 120 -14.12 -5.69 7.93
C LEU A 120 -15.53 -5.62 8.52
N ASP A 121 -16.12 -6.77 8.85
CA ASP A 121 -17.41 -6.84 9.54
C ASP A 121 -17.36 -6.15 10.91
N GLY A 122 -16.38 -6.54 11.75
CA GLY A 122 -16.20 -5.95 13.07
C GLY A 122 -15.94 -4.45 13.05
N LEU A 123 -15.10 -3.97 12.12
CA LEU A 123 -14.87 -2.54 11.94
C LEU A 123 -16.14 -1.80 11.48
N THR A 124 -16.94 -2.40 10.61
CA THR A 124 -18.20 -1.78 10.15
C THR A 124 -19.14 -1.61 11.34
N ARG A 125 -19.30 -2.64 12.17
CA ARG A 125 -20.13 -2.59 13.37
C ARG A 125 -19.61 -1.58 14.41
N LEU A 126 -18.29 -1.47 14.61
CA LEU A 126 -17.70 -0.52 15.56
C LEU A 126 -17.73 0.95 15.08
N VAL A 127 -17.71 1.20 13.78
CA VAL A 127 -17.66 2.56 13.21
C VAL A 127 -19.04 3.08 12.80
N GLU A 128 -19.95 2.19 12.40
CA GLU A 128 -21.24 2.53 11.79
C GLU A 128 -22.44 1.93 12.56
N GLY A 129 -22.21 1.16 13.63
CA GLY A 129 -23.27 0.56 14.46
C GLY A 129 -23.92 1.53 15.45
N GLU A 130 -24.77 0.99 16.34
CA GLU A 130 -25.54 1.77 17.32
C GLU A 130 -24.62 2.46 18.34
N ASP A 131 -23.68 1.72 18.93
CA ASP A 131 -22.63 2.22 19.83
C ASP A 131 -21.37 2.63 19.06
N ALA A 132 -21.53 3.25 17.89
CA ALA A 132 -20.43 3.61 17.01
C ALA A 132 -19.41 4.52 17.70
N ILE A 133 -18.13 4.15 17.57
CA ILE A 133 -17.01 4.99 17.96
C ILE A 133 -16.67 5.91 16.79
N PRO A 134 -16.80 7.25 16.94
CA PRO A 134 -16.63 8.14 15.81
C PRO A 134 -15.20 8.14 15.28
N VAL A 135 -15.07 8.03 13.96
CA VAL A 135 -13.81 8.22 13.25
C VAL A 135 -13.85 9.58 12.54
N LYS A 136 -12.75 10.33 12.61
CA LYS A 136 -12.55 11.59 11.90
C LYS A 136 -11.41 11.44 10.91
N ARG A 137 -11.56 12.03 9.74
CA ARG A 137 -10.48 12.17 8.75
C ARG A 137 -10.25 13.64 8.41
N CYS A 138 -9.02 14.01 8.15
CA CYS A 138 -8.71 15.35 7.67
C CYS A 138 -9.18 15.50 6.21
N ARG A 139 -9.73 16.68 5.88
CA ARG A 139 -10.13 17.02 4.50
C ARG A 139 -8.94 17.12 3.54
N PHE A 140 -7.76 17.49 4.04
CA PHE A 140 -6.65 17.96 3.22
C PHE A 140 -5.40 17.09 3.26
N CYS A 141 -5.27 16.22 4.25
CA CYS A 141 -4.16 15.27 4.37
C CYS A 141 -4.68 13.89 4.79
N PRO A 142 -3.83 12.85 4.76
CA PRO A 142 -4.23 11.50 5.14
C PRO A 142 -4.40 11.25 6.65
N GLU A 143 -4.33 12.29 7.51
CA GLU A 143 -4.44 12.12 8.96
C GLU A 143 -5.85 11.66 9.34
N VAL A 144 -5.92 10.70 10.28
CA VAL A 144 -7.14 10.13 10.83
C VAL A 144 -7.07 10.27 12.35
N HIS A 145 -8.23 10.35 12.99
CA HIS A 145 -8.37 10.39 14.43
C HIS A 145 -9.57 9.52 14.84
N VAL A 146 -9.44 8.78 15.94
CA VAL A 146 -10.52 7.99 16.53
C VAL A 146 -10.97 8.72 17.79
N GLY A 147 -12.21 9.21 17.78
CA GLY A 147 -12.77 10.03 18.84
C GLY A 147 -13.89 10.96 18.38
N ARG A 148 -14.69 11.43 19.35
CA ARG A 148 -15.85 12.32 19.11
C ARG A 148 -15.44 13.66 18.49
N VAL A 149 -14.34 14.24 18.97
CA VAL A 149 -13.79 15.54 18.55
C VAL A 149 -12.39 15.32 18.02
N GLY A 150 -12.06 15.89 16.85
CA GLY A 150 -10.72 15.75 16.30
C GLY A 150 -9.68 16.53 17.11
N HIS A 151 -8.43 16.06 17.12
CA HIS A 151 -7.35 16.68 17.88
C HIS A 151 -6.95 18.09 17.38
N GLU A 152 -6.31 18.85 18.26
CA GLU A 152 -5.80 20.21 18.00
C GLU A 152 -4.30 20.22 17.64
N ILE A 153 -3.66 19.05 17.59
CA ILE A 153 -2.24 18.90 17.22
C ILE A 153 -1.98 19.43 15.81
N ARG A 154 -1.03 20.36 15.69
CA ARG A 154 -0.70 21.12 14.47
C ARG A 154 0.24 20.34 13.55
N THR A 155 -0.25 19.25 12.94
CA THR A 155 0.51 18.35 12.05
C THR A 155 -0.01 18.29 10.62
N CYS A 156 -0.96 19.13 10.24
CA CYS A 156 -1.53 19.08 8.90
C CYS A 156 -0.51 19.53 7.83
N GLU A 157 -0.14 18.62 6.94
CA GLU A 157 0.68 18.91 5.75
C GLU A 157 -0.16 19.07 4.47
N GLY A 158 -1.48 19.18 4.63
CA GLY A 158 -2.41 19.32 3.52
C GLY A 158 -2.34 20.69 2.84
N ARG A 159 -3.05 20.82 1.71
CA ARG A 159 -3.16 22.10 0.97
C ARG A 159 -3.57 23.24 1.90
N ASP A 160 -2.93 24.40 1.76
CA ASP A 160 -3.18 25.62 2.56
C ASP A 160 -3.00 25.42 4.08
N SER A 161 -2.15 24.48 4.50
CA SER A 161 -1.85 24.25 5.92
C SER A 161 -1.30 25.49 6.61
N GLY A 162 -0.44 26.27 5.95
CA GLY A 162 0.13 27.50 6.50
C GLY A 162 -0.94 28.52 6.91
N ALA A 163 -1.97 28.72 6.09
CA ALA A 163 -3.08 29.63 6.40
C ALA A 163 -3.97 29.14 7.56
N ARG A 164 -3.95 27.84 7.86
CA ARG A 164 -4.67 27.22 8.98
C ARG A 164 -3.77 26.94 10.18
N ASN A 165 -2.55 27.47 10.21
CA ASN A 165 -1.58 27.20 11.27
C ASN A 165 -1.36 25.69 11.50
N SER A 166 -1.31 24.92 10.41
CA SER A 166 -1.17 23.46 10.40
C SER A 166 -2.27 22.69 11.15
N LEU A 167 -3.43 23.32 11.39
CA LEU A 167 -4.61 22.64 11.93
C LEU A 167 -5.30 21.78 10.87
N HIS A 168 -5.87 20.69 11.36
CA HIS A 168 -6.68 19.77 10.57
C HIS A 168 -8.11 20.28 10.43
N VAL A 169 -8.73 19.96 9.30
CA VAL A 169 -10.17 20.21 9.08
C VAL A 169 -10.87 18.87 9.07
N TRP A 170 -11.46 18.54 10.21
CA TRP A 170 -12.05 17.23 10.46
C TRP A 170 -13.39 17.04 9.75
N ARG A 171 -13.57 15.87 9.18
CA ARG A 171 -14.82 15.37 8.59
C ARG A 171 -15.12 13.97 9.15
N PRO A 172 -16.37 13.50 9.10
CA PRO A 172 -16.67 12.10 9.38
C PRO A 172 -15.79 11.18 8.51
N GLY A 173 -15.13 10.23 9.17
CA GLY A 173 -14.38 9.15 8.56
C GLY A 173 -15.22 7.88 8.45
N THR A 174 -14.67 6.88 7.78
CA THR A 174 -15.29 5.59 7.47
C THR A 174 -14.33 4.45 7.80
N VAL A 175 -14.79 3.20 7.72
CA VAL A 175 -13.95 2.00 7.86
C VAL A 175 -12.71 2.03 6.95
N ARG A 176 -12.82 2.61 5.74
CA ARG A 176 -11.72 2.73 4.77
C ARG A 176 -10.60 3.68 5.22
N ASP A 177 -10.90 4.61 6.12
CA ASP A 177 -9.92 5.53 6.70
C ASP A 177 -9.16 4.86 7.86
N VAL A 178 -9.80 3.90 8.54
CA VAL A 178 -9.19 3.13 9.64
C VAL A 178 -8.14 2.13 9.12
N VAL A 179 -8.45 1.44 8.01
CA VAL A 179 -7.55 0.45 7.39
C VAL A 179 -7.55 0.52 5.87
N GLY A 180 -6.36 0.58 5.29
CA GLY A 180 -6.17 0.61 3.84
C GLY A 180 -5.82 -0.76 3.24
N PHE A 181 -6.60 -1.19 2.25
CA PHE A 181 -6.26 -2.34 1.41
C PHE A 181 -5.93 -1.87 -0.01
N PRO A 182 -4.64 -1.73 -0.38
CA PRO A 182 -4.26 -1.35 -1.74
C PRO A 182 -4.72 -2.41 -2.73
N TYR A 183 -5.03 -1.96 -3.94
CA TYR A 183 -5.50 -2.81 -5.03
C TYR A 183 -4.35 -3.18 -5.94
N CYS A 184 -4.33 -4.41 -6.45
CA CYS A 184 -3.44 -4.85 -7.52
C CYS A 184 -4.25 -5.42 -8.68
N TYR A 185 -3.58 -5.76 -9.78
CA TYR A 185 -4.21 -6.53 -10.85
C TYR A 185 -4.24 -8.01 -10.50
N HIS A 186 -5.33 -8.67 -10.87
CA HIS A 186 -5.47 -10.12 -10.75
C HIS A 186 -4.58 -10.85 -11.77
N LEU A 187 -3.93 -11.94 -11.38
CA LEU A 187 -3.16 -12.80 -12.28
C LEU A 187 -3.82 -14.19 -12.39
N PHE A 188 -4.64 -14.39 -13.42
CA PHE A 188 -5.26 -15.70 -13.71
C PHE A 188 -4.21 -16.80 -13.82
N ASP A 189 -3.16 -16.58 -14.62
CA ASP A 189 -2.00 -17.48 -14.71
C ASP A 189 -0.71 -16.74 -14.32
N ARG A 190 -0.36 -16.78 -13.04
CA ARG A 190 0.86 -16.12 -12.54
C ARG A 190 2.16 -16.65 -13.14
N VAL A 191 2.16 -17.87 -13.70
CA VAL A 191 3.38 -18.51 -14.22
C VAL A 191 3.52 -18.24 -15.71
N GLY A 192 2.48 -18.56 -16.49
CA GLY A 192 2.47 -18.31 -17.94
C GLY A 192 2.39 -16.83 -18.29
N LYS A 193 1.63 -16.04 -17.52
CA LYS A 193 1.47 -14.58 -17.70
C LYS A 193 1.81 -13.84 -16.40
N PRO A 194 3.11 -13.71 -16.05
CA PRO A 194 3.55 -13.26 -14.73
C PRO A 194 3.34 -11.78 -14.41
N ARG A 195 2.72 -11.01 -15.32
CA ARG A 195 2.46 -9.57 -15.16
C ARG A 195 1.42 -9.09 -16.17
N VAL A 196 0.66 -8.08 -15.79
CA VAL A 196 -0.23 -7.33 -16.69
C VAL A 196 0.57 -6.28 -17.46
N VAL A 197 0.32 -6.15 -18.78
CA VAL A 197 0.91 -5.10 -19.61
C VAL A 197 -0.03 -3.90 -19.77
N HIS A 198 0.50 -2.75 -20.20
CA HIS A 198 -0.28 -1.50 -20.21
C HIS A 198 -1.57 -1.56 -21.02
N LYS A 199 -1.60 -2.29 -22.14
CA LYS A 199 -2.78 -2.39 -23.00
C LYS A 199 -3.94 -3.13 -22.32
N GLU A 200 -3.64 -4.03 -21.40
CA GLU A 200 -4.60 -4.92 -20.73
C GLU A 200 -5.19 -4.31 -19.45
N LYS A 201 -4.82 -3.08 -19.11
CA LYS A 201 -5.16 -2.46 -17.80
C LYS A 201 -6.65 -2.28 -17.57
N TYR A 202 -7.45 -2.27 -18.63
CA TYR A 202 -8.91 -2.16 -18.56
C TYR A 202 -9.61 -3.52 -18.63
N ASP A 203 -8.93 -4.54 -19.16
CA ASP A 203 -9.47 -5.89 -19.33
C ASP A 203 -9.21 -6.76 -18.10
N VAL A 204 -8.12 -6.50 -17.39
CA VAL A 204 -7.75 -7.26 -16.20
C VAL A 204 -8.36 -6.62 -14.96
N PRO A 205 -9.15 -7.35 -14.17
CA PRO A 205 -9.77 -6.81 -12.98
C PRO A 205 -8.73 -6.46 -11.91
N ARG A 206 -9.08 -5.46 -11.09
CA ARG A 206 -8.33 -5.11 -9.89
C ARG A 206 -9.09 -5.55 -8.64
N LEU A 207 -8.35 -5.96 -7.63
CA LEU A 207 -8.86 -6.45 -6.36
C LEU A 207 -7.89 -6.10 -5.22
N PRO A 208 -8.32 -6.14 -3.94
CA PRO A 208 -7.43 -5.95 -2.81
C PRO A 208 -6.22 -6.89 -2.88
N ALA A 209 -5.02 -6.35 -2.72
CA ALA A 209 -3.79 -7.13 -2.88
C ALA A 209 -3.68 -8.28 -1.87
N ILE A 210 -4.19 -8.10 -0.64
CA ILE A 210 -4.27 -9.20 0.32
C ILE A 210 -5.18 -10.34 -0.15
N LEU A 211 -6.27 -10.02 -0.87
CA LEU A 211 -7.16 -11.02 -1.45
C LEU A 211 -6.46 -11.76 -2.59
N GLU A 212 -5.79 -11.04 -3.50
CA GLU A 212 -4.97 -11.64 -4.55
C GLU A 212 -3.88 -12.57 -3.96
N LEU A 213 -3.23 -12.17 -2.87
CA LEU A 213 -2.25 -13.01 -2.17
C LEU A 213 -2.87 -14.32 -1.68
N CYS A 214 -4.06 -14.27 -1.10
CA CYS A 214 -4.79 -15.46 -0.68
C CYS A 214 -5.16 -16.35 -1.87
N ILE A 215 -5.61 -15.75 -2.99
CA ILE A 215 -5.96 -16.46 -4.21
C ILE A 215 -4.76 -17.17 -4.80
N GLN A 216 -3.62 -16.49 -4.91
CA GLN A 216 -2.38 -17.09 -5.40
C GLN A 216 -1.88 -18.21 -4.48
N ALA A 217 -2.20 -18.12 -3.19
CA ALA A 217 -1.87 -19.13 -2.19
C ALA A 217 -2.89 -20.28 -2.07
N GLY A 218 -3.93 -20.32 -2.90
CA GLY A 218 -4.86 -21.45 -2.99
C GLY A 218 -6.24 -21.24 -2.36
N VAL A 219 -6.62 -19.98 -2.07
CA VAL A 219 -8.03 -19.65 -1.85
C VAL A 219 -8.72 -19.53 -3.21
N ASP A 220 -9.88 -20.16 -3.35
CA ASP A 220 -10.66 -20.08 -4.57
C ASP A 220 -11.80 -19.07 -4.38
N VAL A 221 -11.89 -18.12 -5.29
CA VAL A 221 -12.91 -17.08 -5.31
C VAL A 221 -13.48 -17.06 -6.71
N GLU A 222 -14.76 -17.38 -6.86
CA GLU A 222 -15.43 -17.59 -8.15
C GLU A 222 -15.24 -16.42 -9.12
N ARG A 223 -15.36 -15.18 -8.61
CA ARG A 223 -15.18 -13.95 -9.39
C ARG A 223 -13.75 -13.73 -9.90
N TYR A 224 -12.75 -14.37 -9.27
CA TYR A 224 -11.32 -14.18 -9.54
C TYR A 224 -10.62 -15.54 -9.67
N PRO A 225 -10.94 -16.32 -10.72
CA PRO A 225 -10.40 -17.66 -10.90
C PRO A 225 -8.89 -17.62 -11.17
N ALA A 226 -8.15 -18.63 -10.76
CA ALA A 226 -6.72 -18.72 -11.04
C ALA A 226 -6.33 -20.14 -11.47
N LYS A 227 -5.51 -20.26 -12.51
CA LYS A 227 -5.02 -21.55 -13.04
C LYS A 227 -4.24 -22.28 -11.94
N ARG A 228 -4.72 -23.47 -11.54
CA ARG A 228 -4.08 -24.37 -10.58
C ARG A 228 -3.40 -25.49 -11.36
N ARG A 229 -2.11 -25.68 -11.15
CA ARG A 229 -1.35 -26.76 -11.79
C ARG A 229 -1.23 -27.94 -10.84
N THR A 230 -1.24 -29.14 -11.40
CA THR A 230 -0.98 -30.39 -10.68
C THR A 230 0.45 -30.88 -10.89
N ARG A 231 1.09 -30.40 -11.96
CA ARG A 231 2.47 -30.72 -12.34
C ARG A 231 3.33 -29.45 -12.40
N PRO A 232 4.63 -29.54 -12.08
CA PRO A 232 5.52 -28.40 -12.14
C PRO A 232 5.78 -27.98 -13.60
N VAL A 233 5.99 -26.69 -13.80
CA VAL A 233 6.40 -26.14 -15.11
C VAL A 233 7.92 -26.20 -15.31
N TYR A 234 8.33 -26.05 -16.56
CA TYR A 234 9.73 -26.01 -16.98
C TYR A 234 10.13 -24.58 -17.36
N SER A 235 11.41 -24.25 -17.17
CA SER A 235 12.03 -23.03 -17.69
C SER A 235 13.00 -23.39 -18.81
N ILE A 236 12.65 -23.03 -20.04
CA ILE A 236 13.46 -23.23 -21.25
C ILE A 236 13.95 -21.86 -21.71
N GLU A 237 15.26 -21.62 -21.62
CA GLU A 237 15.91 -20.33 -21.94
C GLU A 237 15.27 -19.13 -21.22
N GLY A 238 14.75 -19.37 -20.01
CA GLY A 238 14.06 -18.37 -19.19
C GLY A 238 12.62 -18.08 -19.60
N ARG A 239 12.04 -18.82 -20.55
CA ARG A 239 10.60 -18.87 -20.85
C ARG A 239 9.97 -20.06 -20.14
N ILE A 240 8.74 -19.87 -19.67
CA ILE A 240 7.99 -20.96 -19.06
C ILE A 240 7.45 -21.86 -20.18
N ALA A 241 7.68 -23.16 -20.05
CA ALA A 241 7.03 -24.19 -20.83
C ALA A 241 6.11 -25.00 -19.89
N ASP A 242 4.83 -25.00 -20.24
CA ASP A 242 3.78 -25.73 -19.53
C ASP A 242 3.29 -26.85 -20.46
N PHE A 243 3.42 -28.09 -20.02
CA PHE A 243 3.03 -29.28 -20.79
C PHE A 243 1.74 -29.90 -20.26
N GLU A 244 1.09 -29.30 -19.26
CA GLU A 244 -0.28 -29.69 -18.93
C GLU A 244 -1.18 -29.33 -20.12
N PRO A 245 -1.99 -30.28 -20.63
CA PRO A 245 -2.97 -29.97 -21.67
C PRO A 245 -3.92 -28.89 -21.13
N ASP A 246 -4.19 -27.87 -21.93
CA ASP A 246 -5.24 -26.94 -21.57
C ASP A 246 -6.55 -27.74 -21.58
N GLU A 247 -7.16 -27.93 -20.41
CA GLU A 247 -8.51 -28.52 -20.25
C GLU A 247 -9.59 -27.73 -21.03
N ALA A 248 -9.21 -26.61 -21.67
CA ALA A 248 -9.99 -25.89 -22.68
C ALA A 248 -10.01 -26.56 -24.08
N GLY A 249 -9.56 -27.83 -24.17
CA GLY A 249 -9.42 -28.58 -25.41
C GLY A 249 -10.63 -29.40 -25.87
N ASN A 250 -11.83 -29.22 -25.31
CA ASN A 250 -13.06 -29.86 -25.82
C ASN A 250 -14.06 -28.87 -26.42
N SER A 251 -13.57 -27.74 -26.92
CA SER A 251 -14.36 -26.83 -27.76
C SER A 251 -13.59 -26.61 -29.06
N GLU A 252 -14.05 -27.29 -30.10
CA GLU A 252 -13.56 -27.23 -31.47
C GLU A 252 -13.30 -25.77 -31.94
N PRO A 253 -12.23 -25.52 -32.71
CA PRO A 253 -11.95 -24.20 -33.28
C PRO A 253 -12.85 -23.95 -34.49
N GLY A 254 -14.08 -23.50 -34.27
CA GLY A 254 -15.01 -23.29 -35.38
C GLY A 254 -16.34 -22.59 -35.12
N ALA A 255 -16.63 -22.08 -33.92
CA ALA A 255 -17.85 -21.31 -33.69
C ALA A 255 -17.56 -20.03 -32.90
N LEU A 256 -17.69 -18.90 -33.59
CA LEU A 256 -17.84 -17.60 -32.95
C LEU A 256 -19.09 -17.65 -32.06
N PRO A 257 -19.01 -17.33 -30.76
CA PRO A 257 -20.21 -17.03 -30.01
C PRO A 257 -20.74 -15.68 -30.51
N GLU A 258 -21.98 -15.66 -30.99
CA GLU A 258 -22.67 -14.40 -31.28
C GLU A 258 -22.67 -13.50 -30.04
N PRO A 259 -22.55 -12.17 -30.21
CA PRO A 259 -22.59 -11.25 -29.09
C PRO A 259 -24.01 -11.27 -28.47
N PRO A 260 -24.15 -11.45 -27.15
CA PRO A 260 -25.45 -11.28 -26.52
C PRO A 260 -25.89 -9.83 -26.72
N ALA A 261 -27.10 -9.68 -27.28
CA ALA A 261 -27.72 -8.40 -27.56
C ALA A 261 -27.70 -7.49 -26.31
N CYS A 262 -27.21 -6.27 -26.51
CA CYS A 262 -27.25 -5.19 -25.52
C CYS A 262 -28.68 -4.99 -25.01
N SER A 263 -28.92 -5.29 -23.74
CA SER A 263 -30.12 -4.83 -23.03
C SER A 263 -29.74 -3.61 -22.17
N PRO A 264 -30.54 -2.53 -22.15
CA PRO A 264 -30.14 -1.27 -21.52
C PRO A 264 -30.15 -1.35 -19.98
N LEU A 265 -29.20 -0.65 -19.37
CA LEU A 265 -29.12 -0.36 -17.93
C LEU A 265 -30.43 0.26 -17.39
N PRO A 266 -30.86 -0.11 -16.16
CA PRO A 266 -31.68 0.76 -15.33
C PRO A 266 -30.85 1.43 -14.23
N SER A 267 -31.01 2.75 -14.10
CA SER A 267 -30.60 3.56 -12.93
C SER A 267 -31.68 3.51 -11.83
N PRO A 268 -31.38 3.94 -10.59
CA PRO A 268 -32.01 3.40 -9.38
C PRO A 268 -33.23 4.20 -8.92
N ALA A 269 -34.32 3.49 -8.55
CA ALA A 269 -35.39 4.05 -7.73
C ALA A 269 -36.21 2.94 -7.02
N ALA A 270 -36.06 2.89 -5.69
CA ALA A 270 -37.05 2.56 -4.64
C ALA A 270 -37.84 1.21 -4.67
N PRO A 271 -38.32 0.73 -3.50
CA PRO A 271 -38.51 -0.68 -3.21
C PRO A 271 -39.93 -1.15 -3.50
N THR A 272 -40.09 -2.40 -3.93
CA THR A 272 -41.37 -3.12 -3.87
C THR A 272 -41.17 -4.57 -3.43
N SER A 273 -42.08 -4.95 -2.54
CA SER A 273 -42.13 -6.16 -1.72
C SER A 273 -42.77 -7.35 -2.46
N ILE A 274 -42.70 -8.54 -1.80
CA ILE A 274 -43.55 -9.76 -1.84
C ILE A 274 -42.74 -11.01 -2.28
N CYS A 275 -42.26 -11.88 -1.36
CA CYS A 275 -42.91 -13.06 -0.70
C CYS A 275 -43.18 -14.21 -1.69
N SER A 276 -42.97 -15.52 -1.47
CA SER A 276 -42.41 -16.39 -0.41
C SER A 276 -42.39 -17.82 -0.97
N ALA A 277 -41.50 -18.70 -0.50
CA ALA A 277 -41.83 -20.11 -0.22
C ALA A 277 -40.66 -20.79 0.53
N SER A 278 -40.88 -21.08 1.81
CA SER A 278 -40.07 -21.96 2.66
C SER A 278 -40.38 -23.45 2.37
N PRO A 279 -39.57 -24.40 2.88
CA PRO A 279 -39.91 -24.95 4.19
C PRO A 279 -38.73 -25.14 5.16
N ASP A 280 -39.00 -24.74 6.40
CA ASP A 280 -38.57 -25.27 7.71
C ASP A 280 -37.29 -26.11 7.83
N ALA A 281 -36.28 -25.47 8.45
CA ALA A 281 -35.62 -26.02 9.64
C ALA A 281 -35.12 -24.83 10.47
N SER A 282 -35.95 -24.40 11.42
CA SER A 282 -35.64 -23.42 12.44
C SER A 282 -34.46 -23.91 13.30
N ASN A 283 -33.24 -23.54 12.93
CA ASN A 283 -32.17 -23.37 13.89
C ASN A 283 -32.17 -21.87 14.24
N GLU A 284 -33.03 -21.50 15.18
CA GLU A 284 -32.91 -20.23 15.90
C GLU A 284 -31.60 -20.29 16.68
N GLN A 285 -30.49 -20.03 16.00
CA GLN A 285 -29.33 -19.49 16.67
C GLN A 285 -29.79 -18.12 17.15
N LYS A 286 -30.18 -18.03 18.42
CA LYS A 286 -30.09 -16.79 19.16
C LYS A 286 -28.71 -16.23 18.83
N GLU A 287 -28.64 -15.19 18.01
CA GLU A 287 -27.46 -14.35 17.95
C GLU A 287 -27.31 -13.82 19.36
N GLU A 288 -26.47 -14.46 20.17
CA GLU A 288 -26.04 -13.88 21.43
C GLU A 288 -25.57 -12.47 21.09
N GLU A 289 -26.17 -11.49 21.76
CA GLU A 289 -25.86 -10.10 21.57
C GLU A 289 -24.40 -9.88 21.99
N VAL A 290 -23.50 -9.97 21.01
CA VAL A 290 -22.06 -9.83 21.22
C VAL A 290 -21.82 -8.42 21.73
N THR A 291 -21.36 -8.31 22.99
CA THR A 291 -21.07 -7.02 23.61
C THR A 291 -19.99 -6.25 22.84
N VAL A 292 -20.01 -4.91 22.90
CA VAL A 292 -19.03 -4.06 22.22
C VAL A 292 -17.57 -4.43 22.56
N PRO A 293 -17.18 -4.69 23.82
CA PRO A 293 -15.81 -5.10 24.16
C PRO A 293 -15.40 -6.47 23.59
N GLU A 294 -16.34 -7.43 23.54
CA GLU A 294 -16.07 -8.73 22.93
C GLU A 294 -15.89 -8.60 21.41
N LEU A 295 -16.76 -7.84 20.76
CA LEU A 295 -16.66 -7.52 19.34
C LEU A 295 -15.31 -6.85 19.03
N ALA A 296 -14.90 -5.89 19.85
CA ALA A 296 -13.63 -5.20 19.71
C ALA A 296 -12.43 -6.15 19.85
N SER A 297 -12.47 -7.04 20.84
CA SER A 297 -11.42 -8.04 21.07
C SER A 297 -11.29 -8.99 19.88
N ARG A 298 -12.41 -9.48 19.34
CA ARG A 298 -12.45 -10.36 18.16
C ARG A 298 -11.98 -9.65 16.89
N THR A 299 -12.33 -8.37 16.74
CA THR A 299 -11.91 -7.52 15.62
C THR A 299 -10.41 -7.28 15.65
N LEU A 300 -9.86 -6.95 16.82
CA LEU A 300 -8.43 -6.75 17.04
C LEU A 300 -7.63 -8.03 16.79
N GLN A 301 -8.13 -9.18 17.26
CA GLN A 301 -7.49 -10.47 16.99
C GLN A 301 -7.48 -10.77 15.49
N SER A 302 -8.59 -10.50 14.78
CA SER A 302 -8.68 -10.68 13.33
C SER A 302 -7.66 -9.81 12.56
N TRP A 303 -7.41 -8.58 13.03
CA TRP A 303 -6.34 -7.72 12.50
C TRP A 303 -4.94 -8.34 12.65
N ILE A 304 -4.63 -8.86 13.84
CA ILE A 304 -3.34 -9.48 14.15
C ILE A 304 -3.14 -10.77 13.34
N ASP A 305 -4.16 -11.63 13.29
CA ASP A 305 -4.15 -12.89 12.54
C ASP A 305 -3.97 -12.66 11.03
N MET A 306 -4.70 -11.68 10.49
CA MET A 306 -4.61 -11.31 9.08
C MET A 306 -3.19 -10.84 8.72
N ARG A 307 -2.61 -9.92 9.51
CA ARG A 307 -1.27 -9.37 9.25
C ARG A 307 -0.16 -10.42 9.42
N SER A 308 -0.22 -11.20 10.50
CA SER A 308 0.78 -12.25 10.76
C SER A 308 0.70 -13.37 9.72
N GLY A 309 -0.50 -13.78 9.31
CA GLY A 309 -0.70 -14.76 8.25
C GLY A 309 -0.23 -14.24 6.90
N ALA A 310 -0.53 -12.98 6.56
CA ALA A 310 -0.04 -12.34 5.33
C ALA A 310 1.51 -12.30 5.32
N ALA A 311 2.14 -11.95 6.43
CA ALA A 311 3.61 -11.98 6.58
C ALA A 311 4.19 -13.37 6.27
N ARG A 312 3.51 -14.43 6.73
CA ARG A 312 3.92 -15.83 6.45
C ARG A 312 3.77 -16.19 4.99
N LEU A 313 2.69 -15.78 4.33
CA LEU A 313 2.49 -16.00 2.89
C LEU A 313 3.56 -15.29 2.07
N MET A 314 3.87 -14.03 2.42
CA MET A 314 4.87 -13.19 1.72
C MET A 314 6.29 -13.75 1.76
N LYS A 315 6.60 -14.70 2.65
CA LYS A 315 7.89 -15.43 2.66
C LYS A 315 8.06 -16.35 1.45
N LYS A 316 6.97 -16.78 0.81
CA LYS A 316 6.98 -17.69 -0.34
C LYS A 316 6.35 -17.08 -1.57
N TYR A 317 5.28 -16.32 -1.42
CA TYR A 317 4.59 -15.65 -2.51
C TYR A 317 5.11 -14.22 -2.64
N SER A 318 5.67 -13.88 -3.80
CA SER A 318 6.22 -12.55 -4.04
C SER A 318 5.13 -11.48 -4.07
N VAL A 319 5.42 -10.35 -3.42
CA VAL A 319 4.62 -9.13 -3.46
C VAL A 319 5.57 -7.96 -3.70
N HIS A 320 5.21 -7.09 -4.63
CA HIS A 320 6.01 -5.95 -5.04
C HIS A 320 5.29 -4.65 -4.72
N THR A 321 5.99 -3.68 -4.16
CA THR A 321 5.53 -2.29 -4.04
C THR A 321 6.32 -1.40 -5.00
N CYS A 322 5.71 -0.32 -5.47
CA CYS A 322 6.49 0.76 -6.06
C CYS A 322 7.24 1.51 -4.95
N GLY A 323 8.51 1.83 -5.20
CA GLY A 323 9.33 2.60 -4.25
C GLY A 323 8.91 4.06 -4.08
N TYR A 324 7.95 4.59 -4.85
CA TYR A 324 7.58 6.02 -4.80
C TYR A 324 6.06 6.29 -4.74
N CYS A 325 5.22 5.30 -5.02
CA CYS A 325 3.77 5.44 -4.91
C CYS A 325 3.17 4.24 -4.17
N PRO A 326 1.91 4.35 -3.69
CA PRO A 326 1.25 3.26 -2.98
C PRO A 326 0.83 2.04 -3.83
N GLU A 327 1.27 1.97 -5.10
CA GLU A 327 0.91 0.85 -5.98
C GLU A 327 1.61 -0.44 -5.57
N VAL A 328 0.86 -1.54 -5.53
CA VAL A 328 1.30 -2.87 -5.14
C VAL A 328 0.89 -3.88 -6.20
N GLN A 329 1.69 -4.94 -6.39
CA GLN A 329 1.36 -6.07 -7.23
C GLN A 329 1.77 -7.37 -6.55
N VAL A 330 0.81 -8.28 -6.39
CA VAL A 330 1.07 -9.66 -5.98
C VAL A 330 1.46 -10.49 -7.21
N GLY A 331 2.41 -11.39 -7.04
CA GLY A 331 2.90 -12.29 -8.09
C GLY A 331 4.40 -12.13 -8.34
N PRO A 332 4.95 -12.94 -9.25
CA PRO A 332 6.40 -13.00 -9.46
C PRO A 332 7.00 -11.69 -9.98
N LYS A 333 6.21 -10.85 -10.67
CA LYS A 333 6.68 -9.58 -11.22
C LYS A 333 5.64 -8.47 -11.00
N GLY A 334 6.14 -7.26 -10.81
CA GLY A 334 5.30 -6.07 -10.91
C GLY A 334 4.74 -5.85 -12.31
N HIS A 335 3.58 -5.20 -12.40
CA HIS A 335 2.93 -4.92 -13.69
C HIS A 335 3.71 -3.90 -14.53
N LYS A 336 3.45 -3.90 -15.85
CA LYS A 336 4.03 -2.94 -16.81
C LYS A 336 3.08 -1.79 -17.18
N VAL A 337 1.97 -1.65 -16.47
CA VAL A 337 1.06 -0.50 -16.66
C VAL A 337 1.78 0.81 -16.34
N ARG A 338 1.86 1.70 -17.34
CA ARG A 338 2.39 3.06 -17.24
C ARG A 338 1.38 4.00 -16.58
N MET A 339 1.26 3.93 -15.26
CA MET A 339 0.34 4.76 -14.47
C MET A 339 0.97 5.37 -13.22
N CYS A 340 2.28 5.22 -13.05
CA CYS A 340 2.99 5.84 -11.95
C CYS A 340 3.01 7.37 -12.14
N ARG A 341 2.51 8.10 -11.14
CA ARG A 341 2.50 9.58 -11.11
C ARG A 341 3.45 10.16 -10.06
N ALA A 342 4.34 9.33 -9.51
CA ALA A 342 5.25 9.75 -8.45
C ALA A 342 6.51 10.44 -8.98
N THR A 343 7.39 10.85 -8.09
CA THR A 343 8.62 11.57 -8.45
C THR A 343 9.45 10.82 -9.49
N LYS A 344 9.99 11.56 -10.46
CA LYS A 344 10.78 11.02 -11.60
C LYS A 344 10.04 9.93 -12.42
N HIS A 345 8.71 9.95 -12.49
CA HIS A 345 7.97 8.99 -13.33
C HIS A 345 8.17 9.24 -14.83
N GLN A 346 8.34 10.50 -15.27
CA GLN A 346 8.59 10.86 -16.67
C GLN A 346 9.86 10.19 -17.22
N GLN A 347 10.92 10.16 -16.41
CA GLN A 347 12.18 9.45 -16.75
C GLN A 347 12.01 7.92 -16.86
N ARG A 348 10.90 7.38 -16.36
CA ARG A 348 10.57 5.95 -16.40
C ARG A 348 9.40 5.66 -17.35
N ASP A 349 8.99 6.63 -18.18
CA ASP A 349 7.85 6.49 -19.09
C ASP A 349 6.58 6.01 -18.33
N GLY A 350 6.33 6.63 -17.17
CA GLY A 350 5.19 6.31 -16.31
C GLY A 350 5.25 4.93 -15.62
N GLN A 351 6.36 4.18 -15.74
CA GLN A 351 6.51 2.87 -15.11
C GLN A 351 6.84 2.96 -13.61
N HIS A 352 6.45 1.93 -12.88
CA HIS A 352 6.71 1.78 -11.46
C HIS A 352 8.15 1.31 -11.22
N ALA A 353 8.73 1.73 -10.09
CA ALA A 353 10.03 1.23 -9.64
C ALA A 353 9.77 0.17 -8.58
N TRP A 354 9.57 -1.06 -9.05
CA TRP A 354 9.24 -2.20 -8.21
C TRP A 354 10.38 -2.55 -7.24
N GLN A 355 9.99 -2.96 -6.04
CA GLN A 355 10.85 -3.55 -5.02
C GLN A 355 10.01 -4.50 -4.16
N GLU A 356 10.67 -5.33 -3.35
CA GLU A 356 10.01 -6.20 -2.38
C GLU A 356 9.12 -5.37 -1.44
N ALA A 357 7.88 -5.83 -1.26
CA ALA A 357 6.91 -5.22 -0.36
C ALA A 357 7.05 -5.73 1.07
N THR A 358 6.68 -4.91 2.05
CA THR A 358 6.43 -5.34 3.43
C THR A 358 4.93 -5.60 3.66
N VAL A 359 4.60 -6.15 4.83
CA VAL A 359 3.20 -6.34 5.23
C VAL A 359 2.46 -5.01 5.31
N ASP A 360 3.13 -3.91 5.68
CA ASP A 360 2.54 -2.58 5.74
C ASP A 360 2.23 -2.00 4.35
N ASP A 361 2.97 -2.42 3.31
CA ASP A 361 2.61 -2.10 1.93
C ASP A 361 1.36 -2.87 1.49
N LEU A 362 1.14 -4.08 2.00
CA LEU A 362 0.00 -4.94 1.64
C LEU A 362 -1.27 -4.61 2.43
N VAL A 363 -1.10 -4.22 3.69
CA VAL A 363 -2.14 -3.86 4.65
C VAL A 363 -1.71 -2.55 5.29
N TRP A 364 -2.17 -1.43 4.74
CA TRP A 364 -1.70 -0.11 5.13
C TRP A 364 -2.34 0.31 6.46
N PRO A 365 -1.57 0.39 7.57
CA PRO A 365 -2.09 0.94 8.82
C PRO A 365 -2.14 2.47 8.76
N SER A 366 -3.28 3.05 9.13
CA SER A 366 -3.38 4.48 9.45
C SER A 366 -2.89 4.66 10.89
N TYR A 367 -1.89 5.51 11.13
CA TYR A 367 -1.40 5.78 12.49
C TYR A 367 -2.08 7.02 13.07
N VAL A 368 -2.68 6.88 14.26
CA VAL A 368 -3.45 7.93 14.94
C VAL A 368 -2.84 8.20 16.31
N TRP A 369 -3.14 9.37 16.87
CA TRP A 369 -2.80 9.70 18.26
C TRP A 369 -3.67 8.91 19.23
N HIS A 370 -3.04 8.36 20.27
CA HIS A 370 -3.73 7.62 21.32
C HIS A 370 -4.51 8.58 22.23
N VAL A 371 -5.75 8.24 22.56
CA VAL A 371 -6.60 8.96 23.51
C VAL A 371 -6.76 8.13 24.78
N ALA A 372 -6.08 8.53 25.86
CA ALA A 372 -6.07 7.77 27.12
C ALA A 372 -7.44 7.74 27.82
N ASP A 373 -8.16 8.88 27.80
CA ASP A 373 -9.52 8.99 28.35
C ASP A 373 -10.49 9.50 27.28
N PRO A 374 -11.18 8.60 26.55
CA PRO A 374 -12.18 8.98 25.56
C PRO A 374 -13.45 9.62 26.17
N GLY A 375 -13.66 9.48 27.49
CA GLY A 375 -14.86 9.94 28.19
C GLY A 375 -14.88 11.43 28.49
N ASP A 376 -13.71 12.03 28.71
CA ASP A 376 -13.56 13.48 28.97
C ASP A 376 -13.99 14.34 27.76
N GLY A 377 -13.91 13.79 26.55
CA GLY A 377 -14.36 14.46 25.31
C GLY A 377 -13.51 15.66 24.89
N SER A 378 -12.53 16.07 25.69
CA SER A 378 -11.56 17.11 25.35
C SER A 378 -10.66 16.67 24.19
N PRO A 379 -10.39 17.54 23.20
CA PRO A 379 -9.47 17.21 22.13
C PRO A 379 -8.02 17.09 22.66
N LEU A 380 -7.16 16.36 21.95
CA LEU A 380 -5.73 16.34 22.29
C LEU A 380 -5.10 17.71 21.97
N ALA A 381 -4.58 18.39 23.00
CA ALA A 381 -3.94 19.71 22.90
C ALA A 381 -2.60 19.65 22.16
N ASN A 382 -2.25 20.68 21.38
CA ASN A 382 -1.00 20.70 20.63
C ASN A 382 0.24 20.79 21.52
N GLU A 383 0.10 21.48 22.64
CA GLU A 383 1.09 21.79 23.66
C GLU A 383 1.62 20.49 24.31
N LEU A 384 0.72 19.54 24.52
CA LEU A 384 0.98 18.24 25.14
C LEU A 384 1.39 17.15 24.14
N LYS A 385 1.57 17.49 22.86
CA LYS A 385 1.93 16.54 21.79
C LYS A 385 3.14 15.66 22.13
N ARG A 386 4.08 16.15 22.94
CA ARG A 386 5.28 15.39 23.33
C ARG A 386 5.01 14.28 24.35
N TYR A 387 3.80 14.19 24.91
CA TYR A 387 3.42 13.17 25.90
C TYR A 387 2.53 12.07 25.32
N TYR A 388 1.71 12.39 24.32
CA TYR A 388 0.77 11.42 23.76
C TYR A 388 1.44 10.27 23.02
N GLY A 389 0.82 9.10 23.02
CA GLY A 389 1.23 7.98 22.18
C GLY A 389 0.62 8.00 20.78
N LYS A 390 0.99 7.02 19.98
CA LYS A 390 0.35 6.70 18.71
C LYS A 390 0.05 5.21 18.59
N ALA A 391 -0.94 4.86 17.79
CA ALA A 391 -1.26 3.47 17.47
C ALA A 391 -1.81 3.36 16.04
N PRO A 392 -1.81 2.16 15.42
CA PRO A 392 -2.66 1.92 14.26
C PRO A 392 -4.13 2.21 14.63
N ALA A 393 -4.89 2.85 13.74
CA ALA A 393 -6.28 3.24 13.95
C ALA A 393 -7.16 2.06 14.32
N VAL A 394 -6.92 0.89 13.74
CA VAL A 394 -7.61 -0.37 14.10
C VAL A 394 -7.39 -0.72 15.56
N VAL A 395 -6.17 -0.55 16.07
CA VAL A 395 -5.81 -0.85 17.46
C VAL A 395 -6.44 0.18 18.38
N GLU A 396 -6.29 1.46 18.08
CA GLU A 396 -6.91 2.56 18.85
C GLU A 396 -8.43 2.39 18.96
N LEU A 397 -9.10 2.12 17.83
CA LEU A 397 -10.54 1.89 17.78
C LEU A 397 -10.97 0.71 18.65
N CYS A 398 -10.30 -0.43 18.54
CA CYS A 398 -10.67 -1.60 19.34
C CYS A 398 -10.38 -1.38 20.84
N VAL A 399 -9.30 -0.70 21.19
CA VAL A 399 -8.98 -0.40 22.60
C VAL A 399 -9.99 0.57 23.19
N GLN A 400 -10.37 1.64 22.49
CA GLN A 400 -11.44 2.54 22.94
C GLN A 400 -12.78 1.82 23.10
N ALA A 401 -13.02 0.75 22.32
CA ALA A 401 -14.20 -0.11 22.44
C ALA A 401 -14.11 -1.14 23.59
N GLY A 402 -13.03 -1.17 24.36
CA GLY A 402 -12.84 -2.06 25.50
C GLY A 402 -12.01 -3.32 25.23
N ALA A 403 -11.36 -3.44 24.07
CA ALA A 403 -10.40 -4.52 23.84
C ALA A 403 -9.12 -4.33 24.68
N PRO A 404 -8.48 -5.41 25.14
CA PRO A 404 -7.22 -5.32 25.87
C PRO A 404 -6.10 -4.79 24.96
N VAL A 405 -5.21 -3.96 25.50
CA VAL A 405 -4.09 -3.40 24.75
C VAL A 405 -3.06 -4.51 24.43
N PRO A 406 -2.76 -4.78 23.16
CA PRO A 406 -1.74 -5.77 22.82
C PRO A 406 -0.35 -5.30 23.24
N ALA A 407 0.47 -6.20 23.81
CA ALA A 407 1.81 -5.90 24.30
C ALA A 407 2.70 -5.18 23.25
N ALA A 408 2.57 -5.55 21.97
CA ALA A 408 3.33 -4.95 20.87
C ALA A 408 3.05 -3.46 20.62
N TYR A 409 1.96 -2.90 21.17
CA TYR A 409 1.57 -1.50 20.97
C TYR A 409 1.65 -0.67 22.26
N GLN A 410 1.97 -1.26 23.41
CA GLN A 410 1.99 -0.55 24.70
C GLN A 410 3.02 0.61 24.71
N SER A 411 4.23 0.38 24.22
CA SER A 411 5.26 1.43 24.09
C SER A 411 4.81 2.53 23.15
N MET A 412 4.21 2.13 22.03
CA MET A 412 3.79 3.04 20.97
C MET A 412 2.67 3.97 21.45
N MET A 413 1.74 3.41 22.23
CA MET A 413 0.64 4.12 22.89
C MET A 413 1.09 4.93 24.11
N ARG A 414 2.34 4.76 24.56
CA ARG A 414 2.96 5.47 25.69
C ARG A 414 2.16 5.41 26.97
N LEU A 415 1.68 4.20 27.30
CA LEU A 415 0.92 3.97 28.52
C LEU A 415 1.74 4.12 29.80
N ASP A 416 3.06 4.19 29.68
CA ASP A 416 4.04 4.48 30.72
C ASP A 416 4.18 5.98 31.01
N VAL A 417 3.59 6.85 30.18
CA VAL A 417 3.68 8.31 30.30
C VAL A 417 2.33 8.86 30.68
N VAL A 418 2.27 9.59 31.79
CA VAL A 418 1.08 10.35 32.20
C VAL A 418 1.20 11.77 31.65
N PRO A 419 0.34 12.19 30.69
CA PRO A 419 0.33 13.57 30.23
C PRO A 419 -0.11 14.50 31.38
N PRO A 420 0.54 15.66 31.54
CA PRO A 420 0.06 16.67 32.49
C PRO A 420 -1.32 17.18 32.06
N ALA A 421 -2.09 17.70 33.03
CA ALA A 421 -3.36 18.33 32.71
C ALA A 421 -3.15 19.57 31.81
N ARG A 422 -4.21 19.99 31.11
CA ARG A 422 -4.13 21.12 30.16
C ARG A 422 -3.71 22.42 30.83
N ASP A 423 -4.14 22.66 32.06
CA ASP A 423 -3.81 23.80 32.92
C ASP A 423 -2.43 23.69 33.59
N GLU A 424 -1.88 22.48 33.68
CA GLU A 424 -0.54 22.22 34.21
C GLU A 424 0.57 22.36 33.16
N TYR A 425 0.21 22.60 31.89
CA TYR A 425 1.19 22.66 30.80
C TYR A 425 2.29 23.70 31.06
N ASP A 426 1.93 24.89 31.54
CA ASP A 426 2.90 25.97 31.83
C ASP A 426 3.89 25.60 32.94
N LEU A 427 3.57 24.60 33.77
CA LEU A 427 4.44 24.11 34.85
C LEU A 427 5.51 23.13 34.34
N VAL A 428 5.30 22.56 33.16
CA VAL A 428 6.21 21.57 32.54
C VAL A 428 6.85 22.06 31.25
N ALA A 429 6.41 23.22 30.72
CA ALA A 429 6.67 23.70 29.36
C ALA A 429 8.15 23.80 29.00
#